data_AF-A0A528B1F2-F1
#
_entry.id   AF-A0A528B1F2-F1
#
_cell.length_a   1.000
_cell.length_b   1.000
_cell.length_c   1.000
_cell.angle_alpha   90.00
_cell.angle_beta   90.00
_cell.angle_gamma   90.00
#
_symmetry.space_group_name_H-M   'P 1'
#
loop_
_entity.id
_entity.type
_entity.pdbx_description
1 polymer ?
#
loop_
_entity_poly.entity_id
_entity_poly.type
_entity_poly.pdbx_seq_one_letter_code
_entity_poly.pdbx_strand_id
1 'polypeptide(L)'
;IVEALKGTERDPGLDPQWIRNISFYWEAVRNQYAAFESDLKGPASEVYLHEMPGGQFTNLKEQARSLGLETRWHEVAQTYHDVNLMFGDIVKVTPSSKVVGDMALMMVSQDLTVADVENPARDIAFPDSVVSMLRGDLGQSPG
;
A
#
# COMPACT_ATOMS: atom_id res chain seq x y z
N ILE A 1 -20.65 -12.81 -0.24
CA ILE A 1 -20.06 -14.14 -0.55
C ILE A 1 -21.00 -15.26 -0.10
N VAL A 2 -21.28 -15.43 1.20
CA VAL A 2 -22.18 -16.49 1.69
C VAL A 2 -23.52 -16.56 0.93
N GLU A 3 -24.22 -15.43 0.80
CA GLU A 3 -25.50 -15.40 0.06
C GLU A 3 -25.35 -15.77 -1.43
N ALA A 4 -24.23 -15.42 -2.07
CA ALA A 4 -23.97 -15.74 -3.47
C ALA A 4 -23.67 -17.23 -3.70
N LEU A 5 -23.26 -17.96 -2.66
CA LEU A 5 -22.94 -19.40 -2.71
C LEU A 5 -24.06 -20.28 -2.17
N LYS A 6 -25.14 -19.69 -1.67
CA LYS A 6 -26.24 -20.40 -1.03
C LYS A 6 -26.91 -21.36 -2.02
N GLY A 7 -27.07 -22.62 -1.62
CA GLY A 7 -27.65 -23.70 -2.42
C GLY A 7 -26.76 -24.22 -3.55
N THR A 8 -25.52 -23.75 -3.67
CA THR A 8 -24.54 -24.30 -4.61
C THR A 8 -23.88 -25.56 -4.03
N GLU A 9 -23.18 -26.34 -4.87
CA GLU A 9 -22.35 -27.47 -4.40
C GLU A 9 -21.30 -27.05 -3.37
N ARG A 10 -20.87 -25.78 -3.41
CA ARG A 10 -19.87 -25.19 -2.51
C ARG A 10 -20.49 -24.27 -1.46
N ASP A 11 -21.75 -24.49 -1.11
CA ASP A 11 -22.42 -23.72 -0.04
C ASP A 11 -21.63 -23.86 1.28
N PRO A 12 -21.22 -22.74 1.92
CA PRO A 12 -20.45 -22.79 3.15
C PRO A 12 -21.26 -23.22 4.38
N GLY A 13 -22.60 -23.32 4.29
CA GLY A 13 -23.45 -23.73 5.42
C GLY A 13 -23.53 -22.72 6.56
N LEU A 14 -23.17 -21.46 6.32
CA LEU A 14 -23.21 -20.38 7.31
C LEU A 14 -24.57 -19.67 7.27
N ASP A 15 -25.19 -19.48 8.44
CA ASP A 15 -26.49 -18.82 8.55
C ASP A 15 -26.41 -17.30 8.24
N PRO A 16 -27.05 -16.82 7.15
CA PRO A 16 -27.03 -15.41 6.78
C PRO A 16 -27.71 -14.49 7.80
N GLN A 17 -28.69 -14.99 8.57
CA GLN A 17 -29.36 -14.22 9.61
C GLN A 17 -28.41 -13.89 10.76
N TRP A 18 -27.64 -14.88 11.23
CA TRP A 18 -26.62 -14.67 12.25
C TRP A 18 -25.49 -13.76 11.77
N ILE A 19 -25.06 -13.89 10.51
CA ILE A 19 -24.07 -13.00 9.93
C ILE A 19 -24.53 -11.54 9.99
N ARG A 20 -25.80 -11.24 9.63
CA ARG A 20 -26.34 -9.88 9.71
C ARG A 20 -26.42 -9.36 11.13
N ASN A 21 -26.85 -10.18 12.09
CA ASN A 21 -26.90 -9.79 13.50
C ASN A 21 -25.50 -9.44 14.05
N ILE A 22 -24.49 -10.23 13.71
CA ILE A 22 -23.09 -9.95 14.06
C ILE A 22 -22.61 -8.67 13.36
N SER A 23 -23.00 -8.45 12.10
CA SER A 23 -22.66 -7.22 11.36
C SER A 23 -23.25 -5.96 12.00
N PHE A 24 -24.48 -5.99 12.52
CA PHE A 24 -25.07 -4.84 13.21
C PHE A 24 -24.31 -4.45 14.47
N TYR A 25 -23.80 -5.45 15.21
CA TYR A 25 -22.90 -5.18 16.34
C TYR A 25 -21.62 -4.47 15.87
N TRP A 26 -20.98 -4.98 14.81
CA TRP A 26 -19.75 -4.37 14.28
C TRP A 26 -19.96 -2.98 13.68
N GLU A 27 -21.13 -2.70 13.11
CA GLU A 27 -21.50 -1.35 12.65
C GLU A 27 -21.54 -0.37 13.83
N ALA A 28 -22.17 -0.76 14.96
CA ALA A 28 -22.19 0.06 16.16
C ALA A 28 -20.79 0.27 16.78
N VAL A 29 -19.96 -0.78 16.79
CA VAL A 29 -18.56 -0.69 17.24
C VAL A 29 -17.76 0.25 16.34
N ARG A 30 -17.88 0.13 15.01
CA ARG A 30 -17.15 0.95 14.03
C ARG A 30 -17.38 2.46 14.25
N ASN A 31 -18.60 2.86 14.60
CA ASN A 31 -18.92 4.27 14.89
C ASN A 31 -18.07 4.88 16.03
N GLN A 32 -17.54 4.06 16.94
CA GLN A 32 -16.66 4.52 18.02
C GLN A 32 -15.26 4.90 17.52
N TYR A 33 -14.88 4.45 16.32
CA TYR A 33 -13.56 4.65 15.71
C TYR A 33 -13.58 5.71 14.61
N ALA A 34 -14.58 6.59 14.57
CA ALA A 34 -14.74 7.63 13.54
C ALA A 34 -13.49 8.52 13.35
N ALA A 35 -12.67 8.70 14.40
CA ALA A 35 -11.41 9.45 14.34
C ALA A 35 -10.33 8.81 13.46
N PHE A 36 -10.46 7.52 13.13
CA PHE A 36 -9.48 6.75 12.36
C PHE A 36 -10.01 6.31 10.98
N GLU A 37 -11.21 6.76 10.59
CA GLU A 37 -11.77 6.48 9.27
C GLU A 37 -10.97 7.19 8.18
N SER A 38 -10.62 6.46 7.13
CA SER A 38 -9.96 7.03 5.95
C SER A 38 -10.95 7.84 5.10
N ASP A 39 -10.45 8.77 4.30
CA ASP A 39 -11.23 9.54 3.35
C ASP A 39 -11.62 8.76 2.07
N LEU A 40 -11.20 7.49 1.94
CA LEU A 40 -11.44 6.62 0.79
C LEU A 40 -12.94 6.51 0.46
N LYS A 41 -13.29 6.81 -0.80
CA LYS A 41 -14.70 6.89 -1.24
C LYS A 41 -15.25 5.59 -1.83
N GLY A 42 -14.40 4.63 -2.19
CA GLY A 42 -14.84 3.39 -2.83
C GLY A 42 -13.73 2.63 -3.54
N PRO A 43 -14.10 1.69 -4.43
CA PRO A 43 -13.15 0.89 -5.20
C PRO A 43 -12.26 1.76 -6.10
N ALA A 44 -10.98 1.40 -6.20
CA ALA A 44 -10.02 2.03 -7.11
C ALA A 44 -9.29 0.95 -7.92
N SER A 45 -9.41 1.01 -9.25
CA SER A 45 -8.66 0.14 -10.16
C SER A 45 -7.17 0.47 -10.22
N GLU A 46 -6.77 1.62 -9.69
CA GLU A 46 -5.37 2.07 -9.56
C GLU A 46 -4.50 1.04 -8.81
N VAL A 47 -5.11 0.17 -8.01
CA VAL A 47 -4.43 -0.97 -7.35
C VAL A 47 -3.66 -1.87 -8.32
N TYR A 48 -4.11 -1.99 -9.58
CA TYR A 48 -3.42 -2.77 -10.61
C TYR A 48 -2.20 -2.06 -11.22
N LEU A 49 -2.04 -0.77 -10.95
CA LEU A 49 -0.85 0.00 -11.34
C LEU A 49 0.19 -0.05 -10.22
N HIS A 50 -0.18 0.46 -9.04
CA HIS A 50 0.76 0.67 -7.95
C HIS A 50 0.96 -0.57 -7.07
N GLU A 51 0.04 -1.54 -7.10
CA GLU A 51 0.14 -2.81 -6.37
C GLU A 51 0.45 -2.65 -4.88
N MET A 52 -0.10 -1.59 -4.26
CA MET A 52 0.07 -1.34 -2.84
C MET A 52 -0.87 -2.28 -2.06
N PRO A 53 -0.38 -3.03 -1.06
CA PRO A 53 -1.24 -3.73 -0.13
C PRO A 53 -2.21 -2.77 0.56
N GLY A 54 -3.43 -3.21 0.89
CA GLY A 54 -4.45 -2.33 1.48
C GLY A 54 -3.99 -1.57 2.73
N GLY A 55 -3.26 -2.23 3.64
CA GLY A 55 -2.67 -1.57 4.82
C GLY A 55 -1.57 -0.57 4.48
N GLN A 56 -0.82 -0.80 3.39
CA GLN A 56 0.20 0.14 2.92
C GLN A 56 -0.44 1.37 2.28
N PHE A 57 -1.54 1.23 1.53
CA PHE A 57 -2.19 2.35 0.84
C PHE A 57 -2.58 3.49 1.79
N THR A 58 -3.36 3.18 2.84
CA THR A 58 -3.82 4.21 3.78
C THR A 58 -2.66 4.81 4.59
N ASN A 59 -1.72 3.96 5.02
CA ASN A 59 -0.54 4.42 5.76
C ASN A 59 0.33 5.36 4.91
N LEU A 60 0.61 5.00 3.66
CA LEU A 60 1.44 5.80 2.75
C LEU A 60 0.75 7.11 2.39
N LYS A 61 -0.58 7.12 2.26
CA LYS A 61 -1.36 8.33 2.01
C LYS A 61 -1.26 9.32 3.18
N GLU A 62 -1.40 8.85 4.41
CA GLU A 62 -1.20 9.70 5.60
C GLU A 62 0.26 10.17 5.73
N GLN A 63 1.25 9.34 5.39
CA GLN A 63 2.65 9.76 5.34
C GLN A 63 2.89 10.84 4.29
N ALA A 64 2.38 10.68 3.07
CA ALA A 64 2.46 11.68 2.02
C ALA A 64 1.84 13.01 2.48
N ARG A 65 0.65 12.94 3.11
CA ARG A 65 0.00 14.11 3.71
C ARG A 65 0.85 14.78 4.78
N SER A 66 1.48 14.02 5.67
CA SER A 66 2.36 14.55 6.72
C SER A 66 3.59 15.27 6.17
N LEU A 67 4.04 14.90 4.95
CA LEU A 67 5.13 15.54 4.22
C LEU A 67 4.67 16.68 3.31
N GLY A 68 3.37 17.03 3.33
CA GLY A 68 2.81 18.06 2.45
C GLY A 68 2.60 17.63 1.00
N LEU A 69 2.63 16.33 0.70
CA LEU A 69 2.46 15.76 -0.64
C LEU A 69 1.02 15.31 -0.93
N GLU A 70 0.03 15.74 -0.15
CA GLU A 70 -1.38 15.33 -0.30
C GLU A 70 -1.92 15.60 -1.72
N THR A 71 -1.59 16.76 -2.29
CA THR A 71 -2.00 17.16 -3.65
C THR A 71 -1.26 16.41 -4.76
N ARG A 72 -0.18 15.70 -4.41
CA ARG A 72 0.68 14.92 -5.32
C ARG A 72 0.49 13.40 -5.11
N TRP A 73 -0.61 12.97 -4.51
CA TRP A 73 -0.84 11.54 -4.20
C TRP A 73 -0.71 10.62 -5.42
N HIS A 74 -1.28 10.99 -6.56
CA HIS A 74 -1.17 10.17 -7.78
C HIS A 74 0.26 10.09 -8.32
N GLU A 75 1.07 11.12 -8.09
CA GLU A 75 2.49 11.08 -8.40
C GLU A 75 3.22 10.10 -7.47
N VAL A 76 2.92 10.12 -6.16
CA VAL A 76 3.43 9.12 -5.21
C VAL A 76 3.03 7.70 -5.63
N ALA A 77 1.79 7.49 -6.09
CA ALA A 77 1.35 6.18 -6.57
C ALA A 77 2.09 5.72 -7.84
N GLN A 78 2.34 6.62 -8.79
CA GLN A 78 3.15 6.34 -9.98
C GLN A 78 4.61 6.06 -9.59
N THR A 79 5.22 6.89 -8.75
CA THR A 79 6.61 6.69 -8.31
C THR A 79 6.76 5.40 -7.51
N TYR A 80 5.75 4.97 -6.75
CA TYR A 80 5.77 3.66 -6.08
C TYR A 80 5.84 2.50 -7.08
N HIS A 81 5.13 2.61 -8.21
CA HIS A 81 5.27 1.66 -9.32
C HIS A 81 6.67 1.73 -9.95
N ASP A 82 7.17 2.92 -10.23
CA ASP A 82 8.49 3.11 -10.86
C ASP A 82 9.63 2.57 -9.97
N VAL A 83 9.54 2.81 -8.66
CA VAL A 83 10.46 2.26 -7.65
C VAL A 83 10.41 0.73 -7.63
N ASN A 84 9.22 0.13 -7.74
CA ASN A 84 9.11 -1.32 -7.79
C ASN A 84 9.89 -1.90 -8.98
N LEU A 85 9.76 -1.30 -10.16
CA LEU A 85 10.50 -1.73 -11.34
C LEU A 85 12.01 -1.48 -11.18
N MET A 86 12.41 -0.33 -10.63
CA MET A 86 13.80 -0.01 -10.31
C MET A 86 14.43 -1.02 -9.33
N PHE A 87 13.65 -1.58 -8.40
CA PHE A 87 14.09 -2.64 -7.49
C PHE A 87 14.02 -4.05 -8.08
N GLY A 88 13.68 -4.21 -9.36
CA GLY A 88 13.63 -5.51 -10.03
C GLY A 88 12.31 -6.24 -9.89
N ASP A 89 11.20 -5.50 -9.76
CA ASP A 89 9.83 -6.03 -9.67
C ASP A 89 9.62 -7.02 -8.52
N ILE A 90 9.72 -6.49 -7.30
CA ILE A 90 9.71 -7.30 -6.08
C ILE A 90 8.30 -7.58 -5.57
N VAL A 91 8.18 -8.64 -4.76
CA VAL A 91 6.96 -8.87 -3.96
C VAL A 91 6.85 -7.76 -2.91
N LYS A 92 5.72 -7.05 -2.93
CA LYS A 92 5.43 -5.93 -2.02
C LYS A 92 4.46 -6.36 -0.94
N VAL A 93 5.00 -6.77 0.20
CA VAL A 93 4.25 -7.08 1.42
C VAL A 93 5.06 -6.59 2.62
N THR A 94 4.47 -6.44 3.80
CA THR A 94 5.25 -6.03 4.98
C THR A 94 6.41 -7.02 5.22
N PRO A 95 7.67 -6.55 5.32
CA PRO A 95 8.13 -5.16 5.35
C PRO A 95 8.57 -4.53 4.00
N SER A 96 8.76 -5.29 2.91
CA SER A 96 9.22 -4.76 1.61
C SER A 96 8.32 -3.66 1.02
N SER A 97 7.00 -3.73 1.24
CA SER A 97 6.07 -2.67 0.80
C SER A 97 6.38 -1.31 1.44
N LYS A 98 6.90 -1.31 2.68
CA LYS A 98 7.34 -0.08 3.35
C LYS A 98 8.57 0.50 2.66
N VAL A 99 9.52 -0.35 2.26
CA VAL A 99 10.77 0.07 1.60
C VAL A 99 10.46 0.80 0.29
N VAL A 100 9.57 0.24 -0.53
CA VAL A 100 9.10 0.88 -1.78
C VAL A 100 8.40 2.20 -1.47
N GLY A 101 7.58 2.24 -0.41
CA GLY A 101 6.90 3.45 0.05
C GLY A 101 7.84 4.58 0.46
N ASP A 102 8.81 4.27 1.32
CA ASP A 102 9.80 5.25 1.81
C ASP A 102 10.61 5.83 0.64
N MET A 103 11.00 5.00 -0.33
CA MET A 103 11.71 5.44 -1.54
C MET A 103 10.84 6.32 -2.43
N ALA A 104 9.57 5.94 -2.65
CA ALA A 104 8.65 6.73 -3.47
C ALA A 104 8.39 8.12 -2.88
N LEU A 105 8.18 8.20 -1.56
CA LEU A 105 8.04 9.49 -0.87
C LEU A 105 9.30 10.34 -1.01
N MET A 106 10.49 9.76 -0.81
CA MET A 106 11.75 10.48 -0.98
C MET A 106 11.89 11.06 -2.39
N MET A 107 11.62 10.24 -3.41
CA MET A 107 11.74 10.65 -4.82
C MET A 107 10.79 11.80 -5.15
N VAL A 108 9.51 11.72 -4.75
CA VAL A 108 8.55 12.80 -4.98
C VAL A 108 8.90 14.07 -4.18
N SER A 109 9.34 13.93 -2.93
CA SER A 109 9.76 15.08 -2.11
C SER A 109 10.97 15.82 -2.68
N GLN A 110 11.85 15.13 -3.40
CA GLN A 110 13.10 15.68 -3.95
C GLN A 110 13.07 15.87 -5.47
N ASP A 111 11.89 15.68 -6.09
CA ASP A 111 11.67 15.73 -7.54
C ASP A 111 12.69 14.89 -8.34
N LEU A 112 12.91 13.65 -7.88
CA LEU A 112 13.85 12.69 -8.48
C LEU A 112 13.14 11.74 -9.44
N THR A 113 13.70 11.57 -10.62
CA THR A 113 13.34 10.47 -11.53
C THR A 113 14.15 9.20 -11.21
N VAL A 114 13.74 8.05 -11.72
CA VAL A 114 14.54 6.80 -11.63
C VAL A 114 15.94 7.02 -12.20
N ALA A 115 16.05 7.73 -13.33
CA ALA A 115 17.34 8.04 -13.94
C ALA A 115 18.23 8.93 -13.06
N ASP A 116 17.65 9.85 -12.28
CA ASP A 116 18.41 10.63 -11.29
C ASP A 116 18.95 9.75 -10.16
N VAL A 117 18.14 8.77 -9.71
CA VAL A 117 18.53 7.82 -8.66
C VAL A 117 19.65 6.90 -9.09
N GLU A 118 19.63 6.45 -10.35
CA GLU A 118 20.65 5.57 -10.92
C GLU A 118 21.92 6.31 -11.38
N ASN A 119 21.92 7.66 -11.35
CA ASN A 119 23.02 8.47 -11.84
C ASN A 119 24.17 8.54 -10.80
N PRO A 120 25.38 8.03 -11.12
CA PRO A 120 26.51 8.04 -10.19
C PRO A 120 27.06 9.44 -9.89
N ALA A 121 26.68 10.46 -10.67
CA ALA A 121 27.08 11.85 -10.43
C ALA A 121 26.15 12.58 -9.44
N ARG A 122 25.01 11.99 -9.07
CA ARG A 122 24.14 12.53 -8.02
C ARG A 122 24.41 11.83 -6.70
N ASP A 123 24.64 12.63 -5.67
CA ASP A 123 24.70 12.14 -4.30
C ASP A 123 23.29 12.13 -3.70
N ILE A 124 22.85 10.97 -3.22
CA ILE A 124 21.49 10.73 -2.70
C ILE A 124 21.59 10.01 -1.36
N ALA A 125 21.01 10.61 -0.33
CA ALA A 125 20.87 10.00 0.97
C ALA A 125 19.62 9.11 1.00
N PHE A 126 19.79 7.81 0.71
CA PHE A 126 18.70 6.84 0.71
C PHE A 126 18.08 6.63 2.10
N PRO A 127 16.78 6.29 2.19
CA PRO A 127 16.15 5.93 3.46
C PRO A 127 16.79 4.67 4.05
N ASP A 128 16.89 4.58 5.38
CA ASP A 128 17.49 3.43 6.07
C ASP A 128 16.86 2.09 5.69
N SER A 129 15.55 2.08 5.43
CA SER A 129 14.81 0.89 5.01
C SER A 129 15.27 0.36 3.64
N VAL A 130 15.61 1.26 2.71
CA VAL A 130 16.17 0.93 1.39
C VAL A 130 17.58 0.39 1.54
N VAL A 131 18.43 1.07 2.31
CA VAL A 131 19.81 0.61 2.56
C VAL A 131 19.82 -0.77 3.22
N SER A 132 18.95 -1.00 4.20
CA SER A 132 18.82 -2.28 4.89
C SER A 132 18.33 -3.40 3.96
N MET A 133 17.33 -3.12 3.11
CA MET A 133 16.86 -4.10 2.12
C MET A 133 17.97 -4.47 1.13
N LEU A 134 18.66 -3.49 0.56
CA LEU A 134 19.73 -3.71 -0.42
C LEU A 134 20.97 -4.38 0.19
N ARG A 135 21.20 -4.23 1.49
CA ARG A 135 22.21 -4.99 2.23
C ARG A 135 21.86 -6.49 2.36
N GLY A 136 20.57 -6.84 2.19
CA GLY A 136 20.06 -8.19 2.32
C GLY A 136 19.40 -8.50 3.67
N ASP A 137 19.14 -7.49 4.51
CA ASP A 137 18.56 -7.68 5.84
C ASP A 137 17.11 -8.20 5.77
N LEU A 138 16.45 -8.05 4.61
CA LEU A 138 15.11 -8.58 4.34
C LEU A 138 15.11 -9.91 3.56
N GLY A 139 16.28 -10.53 3.38
CA GLY A 139 16.47 -11.71 2.54
C GLY A 139 16.93 -11.35 1.13
N GLN A 140 16.64 -12.23 0.18
CA GLN A 140 17.07 -12.10 -1.22
C GLN A 140 15.84 -12.22 -2.14
N SER A 141 15.72 -11.31 -3.10
CA SER A 141 14.76 -11.47 -4.20
C SER A 141 15.23 -12.57 -5.16
N PRO A 142 14.32 -13.23 -5.90
CA PRO A 142 14.70 -14.11 -6.99
C PRO A 142 15.18 -13.25 -8.18
N GLY A 143 16.44 -12.82 -8.16
CA GLY A 143 17.04 -11.96 -9.18
C GLY A 143 18.45 -11.56 -8.81
#